data_AF-A0A4R6PYR6-F1
#
_entry.id   AF-A0A4R6PYR6-F1
#
_cell.length_a   1.000
_cell.length_b   1.000
_cell.length_c   1.000
_cell.angle_alpha   90.00
_cell.angle_beta   90.00
_cell.angle_gamma   90.00
#
_symmetry.space_group_name_H-M   'P 1'
#
loop_
_entity.id
_entity.type
_entity.pdbx_description
1 polymer ?
#
loop_
_entity_poly.entity_id
_entity_poly.type
_entity_poly.pdbx_seq_one_letter_code
_entity_poly.pdbx_strand_id
1 'polypeptide(L)'
;MNLPSSSQLNTRTLARIFDNKSESYKLFWFKAILKNVGEGRAEMSYGDLIDQMIIDAWYMVSEFHLNLGPADTLEKIVLRLAEISGLTPSEKPEKIKDYLAECNDAEILRMKKTLTLNVPYRLQAPFMPEANTAFWKQSPDATVDYINRKTGMIYTIYRARGLESTIRIHDEWVDYISENYGILLGWTDFNLINYLQGRNPTVPGIASKLYPPQVRKLNNVIKYWRGISEIHPIIDIYDGEVLGSREITIDHFVPWSYVASDELWNLIPTSRSINSSKSNNLPRWDAYFEKLCRAEYDAYKLTQENKNIKGLFERCARENLNSEEVRQRLYRPGLDRTEFSGQLSEIMMPVYESARNMGFGEWEFR
;
A
#
# COMPACT_ATOMS: atom_id res chain seq x y z
N MET A 1 -15.06 12.49 7.78
CA MET A 1 -14.83 13.55 6.78
C MET A 1 -16.17 13.81 6.09
N ASN A 2 -16.66 15.04 6.12
CA ASN A 2 -17.93 15.41 5.47
C ASN A 2 -17.65 15.88 4.04
N LEU A 3 -18.49 15.47 3.09
CA LEU A 3 -18.40 15.96 1.72
C LEU A 3 -18.93 17.40 1.63
N PRO A 4 -18.38 18.23 0.74
CA PRO A 4 -18.92 19.56 0.45
C PRO A 4 -20.41 19.51 0.09
N SER A 5 -21.17 20.50 0.52
CA SER A 5 -22.58 20.61 0.17
C SER A 5 -22.74 21.18 -1.24
N SER A 6 -23.75 20.73 -1.97
CA SER A 6 -24.21 21.37 -3.21
C SER A 6 -25.70 21.71 -3.09
N SER A 7 -26.11 22.83 -3.67
CA SER A 7 -27.52 23.22 -3.77
C SER A 7 -28.26 22.46 -4.89
N GLN A 8 -27.52 21.88 -5.84
CA GLN A 8 -28.07 21.18 -7.00
C GLN A 8 -28.00 19.65 -6.86
N LEU A 9 -27.02 19.15 -6.09
CA LEU A 9 -26.74 17.72 -5.98
C LEU A 9 -27.05 17.15 -4.59
N ASN A 10 -27.47 15.89 -4.56
CA ASN A 10 -27.66 15.17 -3.31
C ASN A 10 -26.34 14.60 -2.76
N THR A 11 -25.49 15.47 -2.23
CA THR A 11 -24.18 15.08 -1.68
C THR A 11 -24.28 14.23 -0.41
N ARG A 12 -25.42 14.28 0.29
CA ARG A 12 -25.74 13.37 1.41
C ARG A 12 -25.89 11.93 0.93
N THR A 13 -26.52 11.71 -0.22
CA THR A 13 -26.61 10.39 -0.84
C THR A 13 -25.25 9.95 -1.41
N LEU A 14 -24.48 10.86 -2.01
CA LEU A 14 -23.12 10.57 -2.46
C LEU A 14 -22.25 10.02 -1.31
N ALA A 15 -22.35 10.62 -0.11
CA ALA A 15 -21.59 10.19 1.07
C ALA A 15 -21.86 8.72 1.49
N ARG A 16 -22.90 8.09 0.94
CA ARG A 16 -23.35 6.72 1.28
C ARG A 16 -23.01 5.66 0.22
N ILE A 17 -22.35 6.02 -0.89
CA ILE A 17 -21.99 5.06 -1.97
C ILE A 17 -21.11 3.90 -1.49
N PHE A 18 -20.41 4.08 -0.37
CA PHE A 18 -19.55 3.07 0.25
C PHE A 18 -20.15 2.37 1.48
N ASP A 19 -21.39 2.68 1.90
CA ASP A 19 -22.02 2.08 3.09
C ASP A 19 -22.07 0.55 2.98
N ASN A 20 -22.58 0.07 1.83
CA ASN A 20 -22.77 -1.35 1.55
C ASN A 20 -21.74 -1.82 0.51
N LYS A 21 -20.65 -2.42 0.98
CA LYS A 21 -19.61 -3.03 0.14
C LYS A 21 -19.14 -4.35 0.75
N SER A 22 -19.22 -5.42 -0.03
CA SER A 22 -18.62 -6.72 0.33
C SER A 22 -17.18 -6.83 -0.15
N GLU A 23 -16.79 -6.10 -1.19
CA GLU A 23 -15.48 -6.15 -1.85
C GLU A 23 -15.01 -4.72 -2.21
N SER A 24 -13.77 -4.57 -2.69
CA SER A 24 -13.12 -3.26 -2.86
C SER A 24 -13.61 -2.45 -4.08
N TYR A 25 -14.28 -3.10 -5.03
CA TYR A 25 -14.55 -2.55 -6.37
C TYR A 25 -15.19 -1.15 -6.39
N LYS A 26 -16.09 -0.83 -5.45
CA LYS A 26 -16.77 0.48 -5.43
C LYS A 26 -15.79 1.62 -5.19
N LEU A 27 -14.84 1.38 -4.29
CA LEU A 27 -13.82 2.36 -3.90
C LEU A 27 -12.92 2.66 -5.10
N PHE A 28 -12.40 1.62 -5.73
CA PHE A 28 -11.53 1.76 -6.89
C PHE A 28 -12.26 2.33 -8.12
N TRP A 29 -13.49 1.91 -8.39
CA TRP A 29 -14.27 2.45 -9.51
C TRP A 29 -14.58 3.93 -9.33
N PHE A 30 -15.03 4.36 -8.15
CA PHE A 30 -15.27 5.77 -7.90
C PHE A 30 -13.99 6.59 -7.95
N LYS A 31 -12.88 6.05 -7.40
CA LYS A 31 -11.56 6.68 -7.51
C LYS A 31 -11.12 6.86 -8.96
N ALA A 32 -11.35 5.85 -9.81
CA ALA A 32 -11.08 5.91 -11.23
C ALA A 32 -11.95 7.00 -11.92
N ILE A 33 -13.24 7.11 -11.57
CA ILE A 33 -14.10 8.23 -12.02
C ILE A 33 -13.49 9.58 -11.65
N LEU A 34 -13.14 9.77 -10.36
CA LEU A 34 -12.58 11.04 -9.89
C LEU A 34 -11.32 11.42 -10.68
N LYS A 35 -10.39 10.49 -10.86
CA LYS A 35 -9.14 10.74 -11.62
C LYS A 35 -9.40 11.16 -13.06
N ASN A 36 -10.28 10.45 -13.77
CA ASN A 36 -10.59 10.78 -15.15
C ASN A 36 -11.30 12.12 -15.28
N VAL A 37 -12.26 12.43 -14.40
CA VAL A 37 -12.92 13.76 -14.38
C VAL A 37 -11.91 14.86 -14.05
N GLY A 38 -10.99 14.62 -13.11
CA GLY A 38 -9.89 15.55 -12.80
C GLY A 38 -8.93 15.81 -13.96
N GLU A 39 -8.87 14.90 -14.94
CA GLU A 39 -8.15 15.05 -16.22
C GLU A 39 -9.01 15.69 -17.32
N GLY A 40 -10.23 16.13 -17.00
CA GLY A 40 -11.17 16.74 -17.94
C GLY A 40 -11.96 15.74 -18.79
N ARG A 41 -11.97 14.44 -18.43
CA ARG A 41 -12.72 13.40 -19.14
C ARG A 41 -14.04 13.11 -18.43
N ALA A 42 -15.15 13.47 -19.08
CA ALA A 42 -16.50 13.20 -18.59
C ALA A 42 -17.09 11.86 -19.09
N GLU A 43 -16.46 11.24 -20.08
CA GLU A 43 -16.92 9.99 -20.68
C GLU A 43 -15.77 8.99 -20.81
N MET A 44 -16.01 7.76 -20.36
CA MET A 44 -14.97 6.72 -20.24
C MET A 44 -15.55 5.34 -20.50
N SER A 45 -14.75 4.44 -21.09
CA SER A 45 -15.13 3.04 -21.20
C SER A 45 -14.98 2.30 -19.87
N TYR A 46 -15.66 1.16 -19.75
CA TYR A 46 -15.47 0.25 -18.63
C TYR A 46 -14.03 -0.29 -18.62
N GLY A 47 -13.43 -0.50 -19.80
CA GLY A 47 -12.03 -0.85 -19.95
C GLY A 47 -11.10 0.18 -19.29
N ASP A 48 -11.25 1.47 -19.65
CA ASP A 48 -10.45 2.57 -19.10
C ASP A 48 -10.54 2.62 -17.57
N LEU A 49 -11.76 2.47 -17.05
CA LEU A 49 -12.03 2.47 -15.61
C LEU A 49 -11.34 1.30 -14.91
N ILE A 50 -11.50 0.08 -15.45
CA ILE A 50 -10.91 -1.13 -14.86
C ILE A 50 -9.38 -1.06 -14.93
N ASP A 51 -8.81 -0.56 -16.01
CA ASP A 51 -7.35 -0.39 -16.12
C ASP A 51 -6.83 0.61 -15.09
N GLN A 52 -7.55 1.71 -14.87
CA GLN A 52 -7.22 2.65 -13.80
C GLN A 52 -7.36 2.00 -12.40
N MET A 53 -8.36 1.15 -12.18
CA MET A 53 -8.49 0.39 -10.93
C MET A 53 -7.29 -0.54 -10.70
N ILE A 54 -6.82 -1.22 -11.74
CA ILE A 54 -5.65 -2.12 -11.69
C ILE A 54 -4.40 -1.31 -11.36
N ILE A 55 -4.18 -0.19 -12.04
CA ILE A 55 -3.05 0.72 -11.77
C ILE A 55 -3.09 1.22 -10.32
N ASP A 56 -4.27 1.61 -9.83
CA ASP A 56 -4.44 2.12 -8.47
C ASP A 56 -4.23 1.06 -7.40
N ALA A 57 -4.55 -0.20 -7.70
CA ALA A 57 -4.35 -1.35 -6.82
C ALA A 57 -2.94 -1.96 -6.93
N TRP A 58 -2.20 -1.67 -8.01
CA TRP A 58 -0.93 -2.31 -8.35
C TRP A 58 0.02 -2.32 -7.17
N TYR A 59 0.48 -1.15 -6.74
CA TYR A 59 1.52 -1.03 -5.75
C TYR A 59 1.15 -1.69 -4.42
N MET A 60 -0.06 -1.45 -3.92
CA MET A 60 -0.48 -1.96 -2.62
C MET A 60 -0.62 -3.48 -2.57
N VAL A 61 -0.99 -4.10 -3.70
CA VAL A 61 -1.10 -5.56 -3.80
C VAL A 61 0.25 -6.18 -4.12
N SER A 62 1.00 -5.66 -5.11
CA SER A 62 2.24 -6.29 -5.57
C SER A 62 3.45 -6.05 -4.65
N GLU A 63 3.51 -4.90 -3.95
CA GLU A 63 4.61 -4.61 -3.00
C GLU A 63 4.27 -5.09 -1.59
N PHE A 64 3.10 -4.68 -1.08
CA PHE A 64 2.72 -4.88 0.33
C PHE A 64 1.84 -6.11 0.56
N HIS A 65 1.46 -6.84 -0.50
CA HIS A 65 0.62 -8.03 -0.39
C HIS A 65 -0.71 -7.77 0.35
N LEU A 66 -1.28 -6.55 0.18
CA LEU A 66 -2.54 -6.21 0.85
C LEU A 66 -3.70 -7.04 0.27
N ASN A 67 -4.47 -7.66 1.16
CA ASN A 67 -5.71 -8.33 0.84
C ASN A 67 -6.80 -7.28 0.57
N LEU A 68 -7.37 -7.28 -0.63
CA LEU A 68 -8.50 -6.44 -1.00
C LEU A 68 -9.84 -7.11 -0.67
N GLY A 69 -9.88 -8.42 -0.53
CA GLY A 69 -11.03 -9.16 -0.05
C GLY A 69 -10.93 -10.66 -0.35
N PRO A 70 -11.72 -11.51 0.33
CA PRO A 70 -11.60 -12.97 0.23
C PRO A 70 -11.87 -13.52 -1.18
N ALA A 71 -12.65 -12.80 -2.00
CA ALA A 71 -12.95 -13.18 -3.38
C ALA A 71 -12.75 -12.00 -4.35
N ASP A 72 -11.91 -11.02 -3.98
CA ASP A 72 -11.76 -9.81 -4.76
C ASP A 72 -11.11 -10.10 -6.13
N THR A 73 -11.82 -9.74 -7.20
CA THR A 73 -11.36 -10.01 -8.56
C THR A 73 -10.24 -9.05 -8.97
N LEU A 74 -10.20 -7.84 -8.41
CA LEU A 74 -9.16 -6.86 -8.71
C LEU A 74 -7.80 -7.34 -8.17
N GLU A 75 -7.77 -7.86 -6.94
CA GLU A 75 -6.56 -8.45 -6.34
C GLU A 75 -6.00 -9.58 -7.21
N LYS A 76 -6.87 -10.50 -7.64
CA LYS A 76 -6.48 -11.62 -8.51
C LYS A 76 -5.92 -11.16 -9.86
N ILE A 77 -6.46 -10.09 -10.44
CA ILE A 77 -5.92 -9.51 -11.68
C ILE A 77 -4.51 -8.97 -11.43
N VAL A 78 -4.30 -8.21 -10.36
CA VAL A 78 -2.99 -7.63 -10.05
C VAL A 78 -1.95 -8.71 -9.79
N LEU A 79 -2.28 -9.73 -8.98
CA LEU A 79 -1.37 -10.85 -8.71
C LEU A 79 -0.98 -11.59 -9.99
N ARG A 80 -1.97 -11.91 -10.85
CA ARG A 80 -1.71 -12.57 -12.13
C ARG A 80 -0.84 -11.72 -13.04
N LEU A 81 -1.08 -10.40 -13.11
CA LEU A 81 -0.25 -9.47 -13.89
C LEU A 81 1.18 -9.41 -13.37
N ALA A 82 1.38 -9.36 -12.05
CA ALA A 82 2.70 -9.36 -11.43
C ALA A 82 3.50 -10.63 -11.80
N GLU A 83 2.84 -11.79 -11.89
CA GLU A 83 3.47 -13.04 -12.32
C GLU A 83 3.93 -13.03 -13.78
N ILE A 84 3.13 -12.48 -14.70
CA ILE A 84 3.34 -12.67 -16.15
C ILE A 84 4.00 -11.48 -16.85
N SER A 85 4.03 -10.30 -16.23
CA SER A 85 4.47 -9.07 -16.89
C SER A 85 5.96 -8.78 -16.74
N GLY A 86 6.60 -9.29 -15.69
CA GLY A 86 7.96 -8.92 -15.32
C GLY A 86 8.11 -7.47 -14.84
N LEU A 87 7.01 -6.74 -14.64
CA LEU A 87 7.02 -5.38 -14.10
C LEU A 87 7.35 -5.39 -12.60
N THR A 88 8.09 -4.39 -12.15
CA THR A 88 8.36 -4.23 -10.72
C THR A 88 7.13 -3.67 -9.99
N PRO A 89 6.96 -3.94 -8.69
CA PRO A 89 5.87 -3.36 -7.92
C PRO A 89 5.84 -1.82 -7.95
N SER A 90 7.02 -1.19 -7.97
CA SER A 90 7.19 0.27 -8.03
C SER A 90 7.23 0.85 -9.45
N GLU A 91 6.84 0.07 -10.47
CA GLU A 91 6.83 0.52 -11.85
C GLU A 91 5.90 1.73 -12.06
N LYS A 92 6.22 2.55 -13.06
CA LYS A 92 5.45 3.74 -13.38
C LYS A 92 4.04 3.38 -13.89
N PRO A 93 2.98 4.13 -13.49
CA PRO A 93 1.62 3.93 -13.97
C PRO A 93 1.49 3.83 -15.50
N GLU A 94 2.27 4.63 -16.24
CA GLU A 94 2.25 4.67 -17.69
C GLU A 94 2.69 3.32 -18.30
N LYS A 95 3.74 2.70 -17.76
CA LYS A 95 4.19 1.39 -18.27
C LYS A 95 3.21 0.27 -17.95
N ILE A 96 2.56 0.32 -16.78
CA ILE A 96 1.49 -0.64 -16.44
C ILE A 96 0.33 -0.49 -17.42
N LYS A 97 -0.05 0.75 -17.74
CA LYS A 97 -1.07 1.07 -18.73
C LYS A 97 -0.71 0.53 -20.12
N ASP A 98 0.52 0.76 -20.57
CA ASP A 98 1.01 0.26 -21.86
C ASP A 98 0.94 -1.27 -21.92
N TYR A 99 1.37 -1.95 -20.85
CA TYR A 99 1.26 -3.42 -20.77
C TYR A 99 -0.21 -3.88 -20.82
N LEU A 100 -1.11 -3.22 -20.09
CA LEU A 100 -2.53 -3.56 -20.07
C LEU A 100 -3.20 -3.43 -21.43
N ALA A 101 -2.77 -2.45 -22.25
CA ALA A 101 -3.29 -2.23 -23.60
C ALA A 101 -2.93 -3.38 -24.56
N GLU A 102 -1.79 -4.03 -24.37
CA GLU A 102 -1.30 -5.13 -25.20
C GLU A 102 -1.60 -6.52 -24.60
N CYS A 103 -2.15 -6.58 -23.38
CA CYS A 103 -2.36 -7.80 -22.63
C CYS A 103 -3.49 -8.66 -23.23
N ASN A 104 -3.14 -9.86 -23.69
CA ASN A 104 -4.06 -10.85 -24.27
C ASN A 104 -4.26 -12.11 -23.39
N ASP A 105 -3.83 -12.08 -22.12
CA ASP A 105 -4.03 -13.20 -21.20
C ASP A 105 -5.54 -13.44 -20.96
N ALA A 106 -6.00 -14.65 -21.28
CA ALA A 106 -7.42 -15.00 -21.28
C ALA A 106 -8.04 -14.94 -19.87
N GLU A 107 -7.27 -15.24 -18.83
CA GLU A 107 -7.70 -15.20 -17.43
C GLU A 107 -7.95 -13.75 -17.01
N ILE A 108 -7.01 -12.85 -17.32
CA ILE A 108 -7.13 -11.41 -17.05
C ILE A 108 -8.34 -10.83 -17.80
N LEU A 109 -8.49 -11.11 -19.10
CA LEU A 109 -9.62 -10.63 -19.88
C LEU A 109 -10.96 -11.13 -19.32
N ARG A 110 -11.02 -12.38 -18.86
CA ARG A 110 -12.20 -12.95 -18.18
C ARG A 110 -12.49 -12.23 -16.88
N MET A 111 -11.48 -11.98 -16.05
CA MET A 111 -11.63 -11.27 -14.77
C MET A 111 -12.03 -9.79 -14.95
N LYS A 112 -11.45 -9.09 -15.94
CA LYS A 112 -11.89 -7.73 -16.33
C LYS A 112 -13.38 -7.74 -16.70
N LYS A 113 -13.84 -8.72 -17.49
CA LYS A 113 -15.28 -8.86 -17.81
C LYS A 113 -16.13 -9.09 -16.56
N THR A 114 -15.68 -9.88 -15.59
CA THR A 114 -16.39 -10.08 -14.30
C THR A 114 -16.61 -8.76 -13.56
N LEU A 115 -15.63 -7.86 -13.54
CA LEU A 115 -15.77 -6.54 -12.91
C LEU A 115 -16.86 -5.68 -13.59
N THR A 116 -17.11 -5.84 -14.89
CA THR A 116 -18.18 -5.08 -15.59
C THR A 116 -19.61 -5.46 -15.16
N LEU A 117 -19.81 -6.63 -14.53
CA LEU A 117 -21.15 -7.19 -14.30
C LEU A 117 -21.94 -6.48 -13.21
N ASN A 118 -21.28 -5.91 -12.20
CA ASN A 118 -21.96 -5.37 -11.01
C ASN A 118 -21.52 -3.95 -10.67
N VAL A 119 -20.25 -3.64 -10.90
CA VAL A 119 -19.62 -2.39 -10.43
C VAL A 119 -20.33 -1.14 -10.97
N PRO A 120 -20.64 -1.02 -12.27
CA PRO A 120 -21.22 0.19 -12.83
C PRO A 120 -22.62 0.51 -12.28
N TYR A 121 -23.37 -0.50 -11.84
CA TYR A 121 -24.75 -0.35 -11.35
C TYR A 121 -24.79 -0.18 -9.83
N ARG A 122 -23.97 -0.95 -9.11
CA ARG A 122 -23.98 -1.02 -7.64
C ARG A 122 -23.40 0.19 -6.95
N LEU A 123 -22.53 0.96 -7.62
CA LEU A 123 -21.99 2.21 -7.06
C LEU A 123 -23.12 3.21 -6.78
N GLN A 124 -24.04 3.37 -7.72
CA GLN A 124 -25.14 4.34 -7.64
C GLN A 124 -26.34 3.83 -6.81
N ALA A 125 -26.24 2.66 -6.17
CA ALA A 125 -27.33 2.04 -5.43
C ALA A 125 -27.99 2.97 -4.37
N PRO A 126 -27.28 3.82 -3.62
CA PRO A 126 -27.93 4.72 -2.67
C PRO A 126 -28.83 5.78 -3.30
N PHE A 127 -28.66 6.08 -4.59
CA PHE A 127 -29.56 6.97 -5.35
C PHE A 127 -30.86 6.25 -5.75
N MET A 128 -30.96 4.94 -5.50
CA MET A 128 -32.10 4.10 -5.81
C MET A 128 -32.62 3.43 -4.52
N PRO A 129 -33.21 4.19 -3.57
CA PRO A 129 -33.72 3.62 -2.31
C PRO A 129 -34.76 2.50 -2.49
N GLU A 130 -35.44 2.46 -3.62
CA GLU A 130 -36.40 1.42 -4.01
C GLU A 130 -35.76 0.14 -4.57
N ALA A 131 -34.45 0.13 -4.84
CA ALA A 131 -33.72 -1.00 -5.42
C ALA A 131 -33.51 -2.13 -4.42
N ASN A 132 -34.57 -2.92 -4.19
CA ASN A 132 -34.58 -4.08 -3.31
C ASN A 132 -33.95 -5.34 -3.95
N THR A 133 -33.96 -6.47 -3.24
CA THR A 133 -33.40 -7.74 -3.74
C THR A 133 -34.02 -8.20 -5.07
N ALA A 134 -35.31 -7.95 -5.31
CA ALA A 134 -35.96 -8.32 -6.56
C ALA A 134 -35.50 -7.44 -7.74
N PHE A 135 -35.24 -6.14 -7.48
CA PHE A 135 -34.65 -5.25 -8.47
C PHE A 135 -33.30 -5.76 -8.98
N TRP A 136 -32.41 -6.17 -8.08
CA TRP A 136 -31.08 -6.67 -8.45
C TRP A 136 -31.06 -8.06 -9.09
N LYS A 137 -32.20 -8.74 -9.18
CA LYS A 137 -32.35 -10.00 -9.93
C LYS A 137 -32.81 -9.79 -11.38
N GLN A 138 -33.13 -8.56 -11.76
CA GLN A 138 -33.54 -8.23 -13.12
C GLN A 138 -32.36 -8.39 -14.10
N SER A 139 -32.67 -8.36 -15.40
CA SER A 139 -31.63 -8.37 -16.42
C SER A 139 -30.76 -7.10 -16.30
N PRO A 140 -29.47 -7.17 -16.65
CA PRO A 140 -28.62 -5.99 -16.69
C PRO A 140 -29.17 -4.86 -17.58
N ASP A 141 -29.89 -5.19 -18.67
CA ASP A 141 -30.53 -4.18 -19.53
C ASP A 141 -31.64 -3.43 -18.79
N ALA A 142 -32.54 -4.14 -18.11
CA ALA A 142 -33.61 -3.52 -17.33
C ALA A 142 -33.07 -2.62 -16.21
N THR A 143 -31.97 -3.03 -15.58
CA THR A 143 -31.28 -2.21 -14.56
C THR A 143 -30.70 -0.93 -15.16
N VAL A 144 -30.06 -1.02 -16.34
CA VAL A 144 -29.49 0.15 -17.03
C VAL A 144 -30.59 1.10 -17.50
N ASP A 145 -31.64 0.59 -18.12
CA ASP A 145 -32.77 1.41 -18.58
C ASP A 145 -33.41 2.17 -17.43
N TYR A 146 -33.54 1.53 -16.26
CA TYR A 146 -34.02 2.17 -15.05
C TYR A 146 -33.07 3.27 -14.56
N ILE A 147 -31.76 2.98 -14.47
CA ILE A 147 -30.74 3.96 -14.03
C ILE A 147 -30.75 5.18 -14.95
N ASN A 148 -30.71 4.99 -16.26
CA ASN A 148 -30.60 6.06 -17.24
C ASN A 148 -31.86 6.96 -17.30
N ARG A 149 -33.02 6.47 -16.86
CA ARG A 149 -34.26 7.27 -16.78
C ARG A 149 -34.39 8.06 -15.49
N LYS A 150 -33.57 7.76 -14.48
CA LYS A 150 -33.67 8.38 -13.16
C LYS A 150 -32.89 9.69 -13.10
N THR A 151 -33.49 10.71 -12.52
CA THR A 151 -32.84 12.01 -12.31
C THR A 151 -31.91 11.99 -11.11
N GLY A 152 -30.84 12.79 -11.15
CA GLY A 152 -29.87 12.93 -10.05
C GLY A 152 -28.87 11.79 -9.91
N MET A 153 -28.79 10.89 -10.89
CA MET A 153 -27.75 9.87 -10.99
C MET A 153 -26.38 10.53 -11.29
N ILE A 154 -25.28 9.88 -10.91
CA ILE A 154 -23.92 10.37 -11.15
C ILE A 154 -23.57 10.28 -12.63
N TYR A 155 -23.93 9.17 -13.27
CA TYR A 155 -23.62 8.89 -14.67
C TYR A 155 -24.71 8.10 -15.37
N THR A 156 -24.83 8.37 -16.67
CA THR A 156 -25.58 7.57 -17.63
C THR A 156 -24.69 6.45 -18.16
N ILE A 157 -25.26 5.27 -18.41
CA ILE A 157 -24.56 4.08 -18.90
C ILE A 157 -24.93 3.82 -20.36
N TYR A 158 -23.94 3.78 -21.25
CA TYR A 158 -24.12 3.39 -22.66
C TYR A 158 -23.57 1.98 -22.86
N ARG A 159 -24.49 1.05 -23.14
CA ARG A 159 -24.16 -0.38 -23.25
C ARG A 159 -23.53 -0.69 -24.61
N ALA A 160 -22.39 -1.38 -24.56
CA ALA A 160 -21.79 -2.05 -25.71
C ALA A 160 -21.32 -3.44 -25.27
N ARG A 161 -20.40 -4.07 -26.03
CA ARG A 161 -19.88 -5.39 -25.68
C ARG A 161 -18.89 -5.31 -24.52
N GLY A 162 -19.35 -5.62 -23.30
CA GLY A 162 -18.49 -5.78 -22.13
C GLY A 162 -17.71 -4.52 -21.81
N LEU A 163 -16.38 -4.58 -21.96
CA LEU A 163 -15.43 -3.49 -21.66
C LEU A 163 -15.64 -2.24 -22.53
N GLU A 164 -16.23 -2.39 -23.71
CA GLU A 164 -16.54 -1.28 -24.63
C GLU A 164 -17.73 -0.43 -24.16
N SER A 165 -18.48 -0.88 -23.15
CA SER A 165 -19.56 -0.06 -22.59
C SER A 165 -18.97 1.18 -21.96
N THR A 166 -19.64 2.33 -22.07
CA THR A 166 -19.16 3.59 -21.52
C THR A 166 -20.08 4.12 -20.42
N ILE A 167 -19.52 4.96 -19.56
CA ILE A 167 -20.30 5.86 -18.70
C ILE A 167 -20.05 7.29 -19.13
N ARG A 168 -21.08 8.13 -19.03
CA ARG A 168 -20.96 9.59 -19.14
C ARG A 168 -21.42 10.22 -17.83
N ILE A 169 -20.50 10.89 -17.15
CA ILE A 169 -20.80 11.65 -15.94
C ILE A 169 -21.70 12.83 -16.33
N HIS A 170 -22.75 13.09 -15.56
CA HIS A 170 -23.62 14.23 -15.82
C HIS A 170 -22.87 15.53 -15.50
N ASP A 171 -23.13 16.60 -16.26
CA ASP A 171 -22.38 17.85 -16.21
C ASP A 171 -22.38 18.46 -14.80
N GLU A 172 -23.51 18.40 -14.08
CA GLU A 172 -23.60 18.89 -12.70
C GLU A 172 -22.64 18.14 -11.75
N TRP A 173 -22.41 16.85 -11.97
CA TRP A 173 -21.46 16.05 -11.21
C TRP A 173 -20.02 16.30 -11.66
N VAL A 174 -19.79 16.56 -12.96
CA VAL A 174 -18.47 16.96 -13.47
C VAL A 174 -18.01 18.26 -12.80
N ASP A 175 -18.88 19.26 -12.75
CA ASP A 175 -18.60 20.56 -12.11
C ASP A 175 -18.28 20.36 -10.62
N TYR A 176 -19.17 19.65 -9.90
CA TYR A 176 -18.98 19.38 -8.48
C TYR A 176 -17.71 18.57 -8.18
N ILE A 177 -17.42 17.54 -8.98
CA ILE A 177 -16.21 16.73 -8.82
C ILE A 177 -14.96 17.57 -9.07
N SER A 178 -14.96 18.39 -10.12
CA SER A 178 -13.82 19.22 -10.49
C SER A 178 -13.53 20.28 -9.44
N GLU A 179 -14.57 20.98 -8.95
CA GLU A 179 -14.44 21.98 -7.88
C GLU A 179 -13.96 21.39 -6.55
N ASN A 180 -14.33 20.14 -6.26
CA ASN A 180 -14.08 19.49 -4.97
C ASN A 180 -13.10 18.31 -5.06
N TYR A 181 -12.31 18.23 -6.14
CA TYR A 181 -11.53 17.05 -6.52
C TYR A 181 -10.65 16.54 -5.37
N GLY A 182 -9.82 17.40 -4.77
CA GLY A 182 -8.93 17.02 -3.68
C GLY A 182 -9.66 16.49 -2.45
N ILE A 183 -10.82 17.06 -2.11
CA ILE A 183 -11.63 16.62 -0.97
C ILE A 183 -12.27 15.26 -1.26
N LEU A 184 -12.81 15.06 -2.47
CA LEU A 184 -13.43 13.80 -2.87
C LEU A 184 -12.41 12.67 -2.99
N LEU A 185 -11.22 12.96 -3.53
CA LEU A 185 -10.14 12.00 -3.61
C LEU A 185 -9.65 11.62 -2.21
N GLY A 186 -9.41 12.60 -1.34
CA GLY A 186 -9.03 12.37 0.06
C GLY A 186 -10.10 11.59 0.86
N TRP A 187 -11.39 11.88 0.64
CA TRP A 187 -12.50 11.12 1.22
C TRP A 187 -12.55 9.69 0.71
N THR A 188 -12.30 9.48 -0.59
CA THR A 188 -12.25 8.14 -1.19
C THR A 188 -11.08 7.34 -0.64
N ASP A 189 -9.89 7.94 -0.55
CA ASP A 189 -8.70 7.31 0.04
C ASP A 189 -8.91 7.01 1.53
N PHE A 190 -9.56 7.89 2.30
CA PHE A 190 -9.92 7.62 3.69
C PHE A 190 -10.84 6.39 3.81
N ASN A 191 -11.86 6.26 2.96
CA ASN A 191 -12.74 5.09 2.96
C ASN A 191 -12.00 3.81 2.50
N LEU A 192 -11.07 3.93 1.56
CA LEU A 192 -10.22 2.83 1.12
C LEU A 192 -9.29 2.36 2.24
N ILE A 193 -8.64 3.28 2.96
CA ILE A 193 -7.78 2.97 4.11
C ILE A 193 -8.57 2.23 5.19
N ASN A 194 -9.76 2.72 5.56
CA ASN A 194 -10.60 2.05 6.57
C ASN A 194 -11.03 0.64 6.12
N TYR A 195 -11.37 0.51 4.83
CA TYR A 195 -11.71 -0.79 4.27
C TYR A 195 -10.52 -1.76 4.32
N LEU A 196 -9.35 -1.32 3.85
CA LEU A 196 -8.12 -2.11 3.85
C LEU A 196 -7.67 -2.48 5.26
N GLN A 197 -7.79 -1.58 6.23
CA GLN A 197 -7.46 -1.85 7.64
C GLN A 197 -8.33 -2.99 8.21
N GLY A 198 -9.62 -3.03 7.86
CA GLY A 198 -10.51 -4.13 8.25
C GLY A 198 -10.17 -5.46 7.57
N ARG A 199 -9.62 -5.42 6.35
CA ARG A 199 -9.15 -6.61 5.62
C ARG A 199 -7.77 -7.10 6.04
N ASN A 200 -6.94 -6.19 6.54
CA ASN A 200 -5.54 -6.41 6.87
C ASN A 200 -5.25 -5.98 8.32
N PRO A 201 -5.91 -6.59 9.33
CA PRO A 201 -5.88 -6.09 10.71
C PRO A 201 -4.50 -6.13 11.37
N THR A 202 -3.61 -7.03 10.92
CA THR A 202 -2.25 -7.18 11.45
C THR A 202 -1.22 -6.33 10.73
N VAL A 203 -1.65 -5.55 9.74
CA VAL A 203 -0.76 -4.85 8.83
C VAL A 203 -0.63 -3.39 9.26
N PRO A 204 0.55 -2.94 9.71
CA PRO A 204 0.72 -1.57 10.17
C PRO A 204 0.72 -0.58 9.00
N GLY A 205 0.38 0.67 9.29
CA GLY A 205 0.64 1.79 8.38
C GLY A 205 -0.06 1.71 7.02
N ILE A 206 -1.27 1.14 6.93
CA ILE A 206 -2.02 0.99 5.66
C ILE A 206 -2.05 2.28 4.84
N ALA A 207 -2.24 3.44 5.48
CA ALA A 207 -2.24 4.73 4.80
C ALA A 207 -0.96 5.00 3.97
N SER A 208 0.20 4.56 4.46
CA SER A 208 1.50 4.71 3.80
C SER A 208 1.73 3.68 2.68
N LYS A 209 0.83 2.70 2.52
CA LYS A 209 0.98 1.56 1.59
C LYS A 209 0.16 1.70 0.31
N LEU A 210 -0.65 2.75 0.20
CA LEU A 210 -1.47 3.00 -0.98
C LEU A 210 -0.63 3.36 -2.22
N TYR A 211 0.50 4.04 -2.02
CA TYR A 211 1.31 4.60 -3.11
C TYR A 211 2.82 4.47 -2.83
N PRO A 212 3.67 4.41 -3.87
CA PRO A 212 5.11 4.41 -3.71
C PRO A 212 5.60 5.59 -2.85
N PRO A 213 6.51 5.36 -1.89
CA PRO A 213 7.07 6.43 -1.08
C PRO A 213 7.86 7.38 -1.98
N GLN A 214 7.61 8.68 -1.85
CA GLN A 214 8.33 9.69 -2.63
C GLN A 214 9.78 9.86 -2.16
N VAL A 215 10.06 9.63 -0.86
CA VAL A 215 11.39 9.77 -0.25
C VAL A 215 11.56 8.77 0.90
N ARG A 216 12.67 8.04 0.95
CA ARG A 216 13.13 7.26 2.12
C ARG A 216 14.10 8.11 2.98
N LYS A 217 14.02 8.00 4.31
CA LYS A 217 14.84 8.81 5.25
C LYS A 217 15.96 7.99 5.88
N LEU A 218 16.85 7.45 5.04
CA LEU A 218 17.98 6.61 5.49
C LEU A 218 19.30 7.39 5.67
N ASN A 219 19.37 8.65 5.23
CA ASN A 219 20.63 9.41 5.23
C ASN A 219 21.23 9.58 6.62
N ASN A 220 20.41 9.81 7.65
CA ASN A 220 20.91 9.94 9.01
C ASN A 220 21.37 8.58 9.57
N VAL A 221 20.62 7.51 9.29
CA VAL A 221 20.98 6.13 9.66
C VAL A 221 22.32 5.71 9.06
N ILE A 222 22.54 6.01 7.77
CA ILE A 222 23.84 5.77 7.10
C ILE A 222 24.97 6.53 7.79
N LYS A 223 24.75 7.80 8.15
CA LYS A 223 25.77 8.60 8.85
C LYS A 223 26.07 8.05 10.24
N TYR A 224 25.05 7.56 10.95
CA TYR A 224 25.21 6.94 12.26
C TYR A 224 26.07 5.68 12.20
N TRP A 225 25.73 4.74 11.33
CA TRP A 225 26.51 3.51 11.16
C TRP A 225 27.92 3.77 10.61
N ARG A 226 28.10 4.75 9.72
CA ARG A 226 29.45 5.17 9.29
C ARG A 226 30.27 5.73 10.45
N GLY A 227 29.69 6.59 11.29
CA GLY A 227 30.37 7.11 12.48
C GLY A 227 30.80 5.99 13.44
N ILE A 228 29.95 4.96 13.62
CA ILE A 228 30.32 3.77 14.38
C ILE A 228 31.50 3.03 13.73
N SER A 229 31.47 2.83 12.41
CA SER A 229 32.52 2.11 11.66
C SER A 229 33.91 2.75 11.75
N GLU A 230 33.99 4.06 12.05
CA GLU A 230 35.25 4.77 12.23
C GLU A 230 35.96 4.43 13.54
N ILE A 231 35.22 3.94 14.55
CA ILE A 231 35.72 3.68 15.90
C ILE A 231 35.55 2.22 16.36
N HIS A 232 34.71 1.45 15.67
CA HIS A 232 34.42 0.07 15.99
C HIS A 232 34.19 -0.73 14.70
N PRO A 233 34.86 -1.87 14.48
CA PRO A 233 34.61 -2.71 13.31
C PRO A 233 33.15 -3.21 13.34
N ILE A 234 32.44 -3.07 12.22
CA ILE A 234 31.07 -3.57 12.10
C ILE A 234 31.14 -4.92 11.41
N ILE A 235 30.63 -5.95 12.07
CA ILE A 235 30.49 -7.30 11.49
C ILE A 235 29.12 -7.38 10.83
N ASP A 236 29.06 -7.71 9.54
CA ASP A 236 27.81 -7.92 8.82
C ASP A 236 27.09 -9.14 9.43
N ILE A 237 25.80 -8.99 9.73
CA ILE A 237 25.03 -10.04 10.38
C ILE A 237 24.80 -11.25 9.47
N TYR A 238 24.94 -11.10 8.15
CA TYR A 238 24.60 -12.13 7.18
C TYR A 238 25.79 -13.03 6.84
N ASP A 239 26.90 -12.46 6.39
CA ASP A 239 28.10 -13.20 5.99
C ASP A 239 29.16 -13.33 7.10
N GLY A 240 29.08 -12.50 8.15
CA GLY A 240 30.04 -12.48 9.25
C GLY A 240 31.35 -11.75 8.94
N GLU A 241 31.46 -11.10 7.78
CA GLU A 241 32.64 -10.33 7.38
C GLU A 241 32.63 -8.92 7.97
N VAL A 242 33.81 -8.31 8.08
CA VAL A 242 33.91 -6.92 8.53
C VAL A 242 33.53 -5.98 7.39
N LEU A 243 32.53 -5.13 7.62
CA LEU A 243 32.09 -4.15 6.64
C LEU A 243 33.14 -3.06 6.41
N GLY A 244 33.54 -2.88 5.15
CA GLY A 244 34.33 -1.73 4.73
C GLY A 244 33.54 -0.43 4.89
N SER A 245 34.16 0.60 5.49
CA SER A 245 33.53 1.89 5.79
C SER A 245 32.91 2.62 4.58
N ARG A 246 33.33 2.28 3.34
CA ARG A 246 32.82 2.86 2.09
C ARG A 246 31.69 2.04 1.42
N GLU A 247 31.42 0.83 1.89
CA GLU A 247 30.48 -0.12 1.25
C GLU A 247 29.18 -0.32 2.04
N ILE A 248 29.03 0.36 3.17
CA ILE A 248 27.84 0.29 4.02
C ILE A 248 26.59 0.74 3.25
N THR A 249 25.67 -0.19 3.07
CA THR A 249 24.25 0.05 2.79
C THR A 249 23.42 -0.32 4.02
N ILE A 250 22.15 0.07 4.05
CA ILE A 250 21.24 -0.26 5.16
C ILE A 250 20.19 -1.24 4.65
N ASP A 251 20.04 -2.36 5.34
CA ASP A 251 18.97 -3.33 5.16
C ASP A 251 17.88 -3.17 6.23
N HIS A 252 16.64 -3.47 5.84
CA HIS A 252 15.53 -3.64 6.77
C HIS A 252 15.38 -5.12 7.13
N PHE A 253 15.65 -5.49 8.38
CA PHE A 253 15.64 -6.89 8.80
C PHE A 253 14.27 -7.55 8.51
N VAL A 254 13.18 -6.93 8.96
CA VAL A 254 11.84 -7.16 8.40
C VAL A 254 11.66 -6.25 7.19
N PRO A 255 11.27 -6.76 6.01
CA PRO A 255 11.15 -5.98 4.78
C PRO A 255 10.41 -4.65 4.95
N TRP A 256 10.95 -3.58 4.36
CA TRP A 256 10.30 -2.27 4.34
C TRP A 256 8.91 -2.35 3.68
N SER A 257 8.75 -3.22 2.70
CA SER A 257 7.47 -3.57 2.06
C SER A 257 6.46 -4.25 3.00
N TYR A 258 6.81 -4.51 4.26
CA TYR A 258 5.85 -4.88 5.30
C TYR A 258 5.71 -3.77 6.35
N VAL A 259 6.81 -3.18 6.84
CA VAL A 259 6.73 -2.19 7.94
C VAL A 259 6.25 -0.82 7.45
N ALA A 260 6.58 -0.45 6.21
CA ALA A 260 6.33 0.86 5.59
C ALA A 260 6.88 2.07 6.39
N SER A 261 7.93 1.83 7.17
CA SER A 261 8.65 2.86 7.90
C SER A 261 10.14 2.51 8.04
N ASP A 262 10.98 3.54 8.15
CA ASP A 262 12.42 3.41 8.36
C ASP A 262 12.71 3.41 9.88
N GLU A 263 12.13 2.46 10.62
CA GLU A 263 12.32 2.32 12.06
C GLU A 263 13.73 1.86 12.41
N LEU A 264 14.45 2.61 13.24
CA LEU A 264 15.87 2.39 13.53
C LEU A 264 16.15 0.98 14.08
N TRP A 265 15.27 0.46 14.93
CA TRP A 265 15.40 -0.89 15.50
C TRP A 265 15.27 -2.03 14.48
N ASN A 266 14.90 -1.72 13.24
CA ASN A 266 14.79 -2.66 12.13
C ASN A 266 15.88 -2.44 11.05
N LEU A 267 16.87 -1.56 11.29
CA LEU A 267 17.82 -1.09 10.27
C LEU A 267 19.28 -1.46 10.60
N ILE A 268 19.84 -2.39 9.83
CA ILE A 268 21.21 -2.89 10.03
C ILE A 268 22.11 -2.63 8.82
N PRO A 269 23.40 -2.30 9.00
CA PRO A 269 24.33 -2.16 7.90
C PRO A 269 24.66 -3.52 7.27
N THR A 270 24.78 -3.53 5.95
CA THR A 270 25.25 -4.69 5.18
C THR A 270 25.85 -4.25 3.84
N SER A 271 26.47 -5.17 3.10
CA SER A 271 26.93 -4.93 1.74
C SER A 271 25.76 -4.78 0.74
N ARG A 272 25.99 -4.04 -0.35
CA ARG A 272 24.99 -3.89 -1.42
C ARG A 272 24.58 -5.23 -2.04
N SER A 273 25.54 -6.14 -2.19
CA SER A 273 25.32 -7.46 -2.78
C SER A 273 24.33 -8.27 -1.94
N ILE A 274 24.54 -8.30 -0.62
CA ILE A 274 23.68 -9.03 0.32
C ILE A 274 22.30 -8.40 0.41
N ASN A 275 22.22 -7.07 0.55
CA ASN A 275 20.95 -6.35 0.57
C ASN A 275 20.11 -6.65 -0.70
N SER A 276 20.77 -6.67 -1.87
CA SER A 276 20.12 -7.00 -3.14
C SER A 276 19.69 -8.47 -3.22
N SER A 277 20.47 -9.39 -2.66
CA SER A 277 20.15 -10.83 -2.59
C SER A 277 18.96 -11.11 -1.67
N LYS A 278 18.94 -10.48 -0.49
CA LYS A 278 17.84 -10.59 0.47
C LYS A 278 16.56 -9.97 -0.09
N SER A 279 16.65 -8.79 -0.72
CA SER A 279 15.50 -8.09 -1.31
C SER A 279 14.37 -7.96 -0.27
N ASN A 280 13.12 -8.19 -0.68
CA ASN A 280 11.94 -8.16 0.18
C ASN A 280 11.72 -9.48 0.96
N ASN A 281 12.72 -10.35 1.13
CA ASN A 281 12.57 -11.56 1.93
C ASN A 281 12.92 -11.35 3.41
N LEU A 282 12.35 -12.20 4.26
CA LEU A 282 12.64 -12.31 5.68
C LEU A 282 13.93 -13.13 5.90
N PRO A 283 14.94 -12.61 6.59
CA PRO A 283 16.12 -13.38 6.92
C PRO A 283 15.76 -14.42 7.98
N ARG A 284 16.21 -15.68 7.82
CA ARG A 284 15.96 -16.76 8.80
C ARG A 284 16.22 -16.30 10.24
N TRP A 285 15.15 -16.22 11.03
CA TRP A 285 15.19 -15.67 12.38
C TRP A 285 16.31 -16.29 13.23
N ASP A 286 16.33 -17.61 13.35
CA ASP A 286 17.29 -18.34 14.19
C ASP A 286 18.75 -18.19 13.73
N ALA A 287 18.98 -17.88 12.45
CA ALA A 287 20.32 -17.72 11.90
C ALA A 287 20.89 -16.30 12.10
N TYR A 288 20.02 -15.29 12.12
CA TYR A 288 20.44 -13.89 12.01
C TYR A 288 20.00 -12.98 13.16
N PHE A 289 18.93 -13.31 13.88
CA PHE A 289 18.39 -12.43 14.91
C PHE A 289 19.36 -12.23 16.10
N GLU A 290 20.05 -13.27 16.53
CA GLU A 290 21.07 -13.11 17.60
C GLU A 290 22.21 -12.18 17.15
N LYS A 291 22.61 -12.25 15.88
CA LYS A 291 23.66 -11.40 15.31
C LYS A 291 23.19 -9.95 15.20
N LEU A 292 21.94 -9.73 14.80
CA LEU A 292 21.28 -8.42 14.83
C LEU A 292 21.31 -7.84 16.24
N CYS A 293 20.87 -8.59 17.25
CA CYS A 293 20.88 -8.14 18.66
C CYS A 293 22.27 -7.71 19.12
N ARG A 294 23.31 -8.46 18.76
CA ARG A 294 24.70 -8.12 19.11
C ARG A 294 25.12 -6.79 18.46
N ALA A 295 24.91 -6.65 17.15
CA ALA A 295 25.30 -5.44 16.41
C ALA A 295 24.54 -4.18 16.90
N GLU A 296 23.23 -4.30 17.12
CA GLU A 296 22.40 -3.21 17.67
C GLU A 296 22.79 -2.84 19.11
N TYR A 297 23.09 -3.83 19.95
CA TYR A 297 23.54 -3.57 21.32
C TYR A 297 24.91 -2.90 21.37
N ASP A 298 25.85 -3.31 20.53
CA ASP A 298 27.17 -2.67 20.42
C ASP A 298 27.03 -1.20 19.98
N ALA A 299 26.15 -0.92 19.02
CA ALA A 299 25.80 0.43 18.59
C ALA A 299 25.16 1.26 19.72
N TYR A 300 24.24 0.66 20.48
CA TYR A 300 23.64 1.28 21.68
C TYR A 300 24.71 1.62 22.73
N LYS A 301 25.64 0.70 23.02
CA LYS A 301 26.74 0.91 23.96
C LYS A 301 27.63 2.08 23.56
N LEU A 302 28.04 2.14 22.29
CA LEU A 302 28.83 3.25 21.75
C LEU A 302 28.08 4.59 21.81
N THR A 303 26.76 4.57 21.64
CA THR A 303 25.91 5.76 21.81
C THR A 303 25.93 6.27 23.25
N GLN A 304 26.02 5.40 24.26
CA GLN A 304 26.13 5.80 25.66
C GLN A 304 27.52 6.36 26.00
N GLU A 305 28.57 5.84 25.36
CA GLU A 305 29.97 6.11 25.73
C GLU A 305 30.62 7.23 24.92
N ASN A 306 30.17 7.48 23.68
CA ASN A 306 30.78 8.44 22.77
C ASN A 306 29.81 9.58 22.38
N LYS A 307 30.18 10.82 22.74
CA LYS A 307 29.38 12.03 22.47
C LYS A 307 29.09 12.27 20.99
N ASN A 308 30.03 11.96 20.10
CA ASN A 308 29.85 12.16 18.66
C ASN A 308 28.84 11.16 18.10
N ILE A 309 28.94 9.89 18.50
CA ILE A 309 27.98 8.83 18.14
C ILE A 309 26.60 9.17 18.70
N LYS A 310 26.52 9.63 19.95
CA LYS A 310 25.27 10.13 20.54
C LYS A 310 24.62 11.23 19.71
N GLY A 311 25.39 12.20 19.23
CA GLY A 311 24.87 13.26 18.35
C GLY A 311 24.38 12.76 16.98
N LEU A 312 24.96 11.67 16.45
CA LEU A 312 24.47 10.99 15.25
C LEU A 312 23.17 10.21 15.55
N PHE A 313 23.13 9.46 16.64
CA PHE A 313 21.94 8.75 17.10
C PHE A 313 20.75 9.69 17.28
N GLU A 314 20.92 10.82 17.97
CA GLU A 314 19.82 11.79 18.20
C GLU A 314 19.29 12.44 16.91
N ARG A 315 20.08 12.45 15.82
CA ARG A 315 19.60 12.85 14.49
C ARG A 315 18.73 11.76 13.86
N CYS A 316 19.13 10.50 13.98
CA CYS A 316 18.36 9.35 13.50
C CYS A 316 17.06 9.21 14.30
N ALA A 317 17.13 9.25 15.63
CA ALA A 317 15.98 9.08 16.52
C ALA A 317 14.83 10.06 16.20
N ARG A 318 15.14 11.28 15.76
CA ARG A 318 14.12 12.27 15.36
C ARG A 318 13.34 11.91 14.11
N GLU A 319 13.89 11.09 13.22
CA GLU A 319 13.29 10.72 11.93
C GLU A 319 12.91 9.25 11.84
N ASN A 320 13.55 8.39 12.65
CA ASN A 320 13.55 6.94 12.53
C ASN A 320 13.18 6.23 13.84
N LEU A 321 12.82 6.94 14.91
CA LEU A 321 12.18 6.36 16.11
C LEU A 321 10.84 7.03 16.34
N ASN A 322 9.77 6.41 15.84
CA ASN A 322 8.43 7.01 15.91
C ASN A 322 7.71 6.71 17.23
N SER A 323 8.11 5.66 17.95
CA SER A 323 7.51 5.25 19.22
C SER A 323 8.39 5.64 20.40
N GLU A 324 7.86 6.51 21.27
CA GLU A 324 8.53 6.86 22.53
C GLU A 324 8.62 5.64 23.47
N GLU A 325 7.66 4.72 23.43
CA GLU A 325 7.73 3.48 24.21
C GLU A 325 8.94 2.63 23.78
N VAL A 326 9.13 2.45 22.47
CA VAL A 326 10.29 1.72 21.92
C VAL A 326 11.58 2.44 22.28
N ARG A 327 11.59 3.79 22.24
CA ARG A 327 12.73 4.59 22.68
C ARG A 327 13.11 4.30 24.13
N GLN A 328 12.13 4.27 25.03
CA GLN A 328 12.34 4.01 26.45
C GLN A 328 12.73 2.56 26.75
N ARG A 329 12.26 1.60 25.95
CA ARG A 329 12.65 0.20 26.06
C ARG A 329 14.10 0.03 25.60
N LEU A 330 14.39 0.28 24.32
CA LEU A 330 15.67 -0.08 23.72
C LEU A 330 16.82 0.90 23.95
N TYR A 331 16.56 2.19 24.20
CA TYR A 331 17.60 3.22 24.17
C TYR A 331 17.73 4.00 25.48
N ARG A 332 17.13 3.51 26.58
CA ARG A 332 17.39 4.06 27.92
C ARG A 332 18.78 3.69 28.42
N PRO A 333 19.46 4.54 29.22
CA PRO A 333 20.76 4.20 29.79
C PRO A 333 20.69 2.98 30.72
N GLY A 334 21.77 2.18 30.71
CA GLY A 334 21.99 1.12 31.70
C GLY A 334 21.48 -0.28 31.33
N LEU A 335 20.88 -0.46 30.15
CA LEU A 335 20.50 -1.79 29.67
C LEU A 335 21.73 -2.69 29.50
N ASP A 336 21.63 -3.93 29.96
CA ASP A 336 22.56 -5.00 29.59
C ASP A 336 22.13 -5.69 28.28
N ARG A 337 22.99 -6.56 27.75
CA ARG A 337 22.74 -7.23 26.47
C ARG A 337 21.53 -8.16 26.51
N THR A 338 21.30 -8.84 27.63
CA THR A 338 20.20 -9.79 27.77
C THR A 338 18.87 -9.04 27.78
N GLU A 339 18.80 -7.96 28.55
CA GLU A 339 17.62 -7.09 28.61
C GLU A 339 17.33 -6.44 27.26
N PHE A 340 18.34 -5.85 26.61
CA PHE A 340 18.19 -5.25 25.27
C PHE A 340 17.70 -6.26 24.24
N SER A 341 18.33 -7.45 24.18
CA SER A 341 17.97 -8.50 23.22
C SER A 341 16.55 -9.02 23.45
N GLY A 342 16.15 -9.19 24.71
CA GLY A 342 14.79 -9.61 25.07
C GLY A 342 13.74 -8.60 24.60
N GLN A 343 13.98 -7.31 24.88
CA GLN A 343 13.07 -6.23 24.44
C GLN A 343 13.03 -6.07 22.92
N LEU A 344 14.17 -6.19 22.23
CA LEU A 344 14.21 -6.15 20.77
C LEU A 344 13.43 -7.32 20.18
N SER A 345 13.52 -8.51 20.78
CA SER A 345 12.74 -9.69 20.36
C SER A 345 11.24 -9.47 20.55
N GLU A 346 10.82 -8.91 21.69
CA GLU A 346 9.41 -8.59 21.96
C GLU A 346 8.84 -7.57 20.97
N ILE A 347 9.68 -6.67 20.44
CA ILE A 347 9.29 -5.68 19.44
C ILE A 347 9.25 -6.30 18.04
N MET A 348 10.30 -7.05 17.66
CA MET A 348 10.49 -7.51 16.29
C MET A 348 9.77 -8.82 15.96
N MET A 349 9.66 -9.75 16.90
CA MET A 349 9.06 -11.08 16.63
C MET A 349 7.61 -10.97 16.12
N PRO A 350 6.71 -10.20 16.75
CA PRO A 350 5.34 -10.09 16.26
C PRO A 350 5.27 -9.50 14.84
N VAL A 351 6.16 -8.55 14.54
CA VAL A 351 6.26 -7.89 13.22
C VAL A 351 6.78 -8.89 12.18
N TYR A 352 7.81 -9.67 12.52
CA TYR A 352 8.37 -10.72 11.66
C TYR A 352 7.36 -11.82 11.36
N GLU A 353 6.69 -12.35 12.39
CA GLU A 353 5.70 -13.42 12.21
C GLU A 353 4.50 -12.96 11.39
N SER A 354 4.04 -11.73 11.60
CA SER A 354 2.95 -11.20 10.79
C SER A 354 3.38 -10.97 9.34
N ALA A 355 4.62 -10.54 9.07
CA ALA A 355 5.14 -10.47 7.71
C ALA A 355 5.17 -11.87 7.07
N ARG A 356 5.70 -12.88 7.78
CA ARG A 356 5.74 -14.26 7.30
C ARG A 356 4.33 -14.78 6.95
N ASN A 357 3.36 -14.52 7.81
CA ASN A 357 1.97 -14.94 7.61
C ASN A 357 1.28 -14.25 6.42
N MET A 358 1.80 -13.09 5.97
CA MET A 358 1.35 -12.41 4.75
C MET A 358 1.99 -12.96 3.47
N GLY A 359 2.87 -13.96 3.56
CA GLY A 359 3.50 -14.59 2.40
C GLY A 359 4.88 -14.03 2.02
N PHE A 360 5.49 -13.20 2.87
CA PHE A 360 6.89 -12.81 2.68
C PHE A 360 7.80 -14.05 2.80
N GLY A 361 8.60 -14.29 1.75
CA GLY A 361 9.49 -15.46 1.66
C GLY A 361 10.63 -15.42 2.67
N GLU A 362 11.13 -16.58 3.06
CA GLU A 362 12.30 -16.71 3.93
C GLU A 362 13.60 -16.78 3.11
N TRP A 363 14.67 -16.17 3.61
CA TRP A 363 15.96 -16.05 2.96
C TRP A 363 17.11 -16.41 3.90
N GLU A 364 18.13 -17.04 3.32
CA GLU A 364 19.39 -17.37 3.97
C GLU A 364 20.53 -17.10 2.99
N PHE A 365 21.56 -16.42 3.48
CA PHE A 365 22.79 -16.16 2.74
C PHE A 365 23.50 -17.48 2.42
N ARG A 366 23.95 -17.64 1.17
CA ARG A 366 24.59 -18.87 0.66
C ARG A 366 26.02 -18.63 0.25
#